data_AF-A0A0F0GQZ5-F1
#
_entry.id   AF-A0A0F0GQZ5-F1
#
_cell.length_a   1.000
_cell.length_b   1.000
_cell.length_c   1.000
_cell.angle_alpha   90.00
_cell.angle_beta   90.00
_cell.angle_gamma   90.00
#
_symmetry.space_group_name_H-M   'P 1'
#
loop_
_entity.id
_entity.type
_entity.pdbx_description
1 polymer ?
#
loop_
_entity_poly.entity_id
_entity_poly.type
_entity_poly.pdbx_seq_one_letter_code
_entity_poly.pdbx_strand_id
1 'polypeptide(L)' 'MRFMVFVRSPDPLAALHTDALERGGVLLDAGDLVPHACGVSGYWLIDVRNREEAVERVKRIPLPACVVEIRQVAVV' A
#
# COMPACT_ATOMS: atom_id res chain seq x y z
N MET A 1 2.48 -6.22 13.03
CA MET A 1 3.27 -6.94 12.00
C MET A 1 3.35 -6.03 10.79
N ARG A 2 4.53 -5.93 10.17
CA ARG A 2 4.76 -5.01 9.06
C ARG A 2 4.45 -5.68 7.72
N PHE A 3 3.70 -5.00 6.89
CA PHE A 3 3.38 -5.42 5.53
C PHE A 3 3.71 -4.31 4.55
N MET A 4 4.40 -4.65 3.47
CA MET A 4 4.49 -3.81 2.28
C MET A 4 3.32 -4.12 1.36
N VAL A 5 2.65 -3.07 0.91
CA VAL A 5 1.58 -3.10 -0.08
C VAL A 5 2.10 -2.42 -1.33
N PHE A 6 2.31 -3.17 -2.39
CA PHE A 6 2.72 -2.63 -3.69
C PHE A 6 1.49 -2.42 -4.56
N VAL A 7 1.35 -1.23 -5.13
CA VAL A 7 0.21 -0.87 -5.97
C VAL A 7 0.70 -0.69 -7.41
N ARG A 8 0.07 -1.38 -8.35
CA ARG A 8 0.32 -1.26 -9.79
C ARG A 8 -0.87 -0.61 -10.46
N SER A 9 -0.72 0.65 -10.82
CA SER A 9 -1.71 1.54 -11.40
C SER A 9 -1.07 2.35 -12.55
N PRO A 10 -1.82 2.77 -13.58
CA PRO A 10 -1.33 3.78 -14.51
C PRO A 10 -1.04 5.13 -13.83
N ASP A 11 -1.72 5.41 -12.71
CA ASP A 11 -1.56 6.66 -11.96
C ASP A 11 -0.52 6.52 -10.83
N PRO A 12 0.17 7.62 -10.45
CA PRO A 12 1.04 7.67 -9.27
C PRO A 12 0.30 7.32 -7.98
N LEU A 13 1.00 6.75 -7.00
CA LEU A 13 0.42 6.38 -5.71
C LEU A 13 0.02 7.59 -4.86
N ALA A 14 0.73 8.72 -4.94
CA ALA A 14 0.33 9.96 -4.26
C ALA A 14 -1.02 10.51 -4.77
N ALA A 15 -1.47 10.11 -5.96
CA ALA A 15 -2.80 10.43 -6.44
C ALA A 15 -3.89 9.52 -5.83
N LEU A 16 -3.50 8.42 -5.16
CA LEU A 16 -4.39 7.46 -4.52
C LEU A 16 -4.57 7.82 -3.04
N HIS A 17 -5.81 7.71 -2.53
CA HIS A 17 -6.17 8.15 -1.17
C HIS A 17 -5.47 7.37 -0.05
N THR A 18 -4.31 7.87 0.40
CA THR A 18 -3.57 7.39 1.59
C THR A 18 -4.23 7.74 2.91
N ASP A 19 -5.10 8.76 2.94
CA ASP A 19 -5.82 9.26 4.11
C ASP A 19 -6.43 8.16 4.99
N ALA A 20 -6.94 7.09 4.39
CA ALA A 20 -7.59 6.00 5.13
C ALA A 20 -6.58 5.19 5.99
N LEU A 21 -5.35 5.03 5.51
CA LEU A 21 -4.28 4.34 6.26
C LEU A 21 -3.68 5.26 7.32
N GLU A 22 -3.51 6.54 7.00
CA GLU A 22 -3.04 7.58 7.93
C GLU A 22 -4.00 7.79 9.10
N ARG A 23 -5.28 8.07 8.82
CA ARG A 23 -6.32 8.20 9.87
C ARG A 23 -6.51 6.92 10.67
N GLY A 24 -6.24 5.78 10.03
CA GLY A 24 -6.26 4.48 10.67
C GLY A 24 -5.09 4.23 11.62
N GLY A 25 -4.07 5.12 11.65
CA GLY A 25 -2.87 4.99 12.47
C GLY A 25 -1.99 3.79 12.11
N VAL A 26 -2.15 3.24 10.90
CA VAL A 26 -1.45 2.02 10.47
C VAL A 26 -0.37 2.28 9.44
N LEU A 27 -0.35 3.48 8.82
CA LEU A 27 0.67 3.83 7.84
C LEU A 27 1.99 4.16 8.54
N LEU A 28 3.04 3.41 8.22
CA LEU A 28 4.41 3.68 8.68
C LEU A 28 5.20 4.50 7.67
N ASP A 29 5.03 4.20 6.38
CA ASP A 29 5.74 4.86 5.29
C ASP A 29 4.98 4.72 3.96
N ALA A 30 5.20 5.62 3.03
CA ALA A 30 4.61 5.61 1.69
C ALA A 30 5.57 6.24 0.69
N GLY A 31 5.62 5.68 -0.52
CA GLY A 31 6.46 6.24 -1.58
C GLY A 31 5.92 5.97 -2.97
N ASP A 32 5.94 7.01 -3.80
CA ASP A 32 5.82 6.86 -5.24
C ASP A 32 7.08 6.23 -5.82
N LEU A 33 6.87 5.29 -6.74
CA LEU A 33 7.94 4.76 -7.57
C LEU A 33 7.84 5.38 -8.96
N VAL A 34 9.00 5.57 -9.60
CA VAL A 34 9.05 6.16 -10.94
C VAL A 34 8.17 5.33 -11.89
N PRO A 35 7.14 5.95 -12.52
CA PRO A 35 6.30 5.26 -13.49
C PRO A 35 7.17 4.59 -14.56
N HIS A 36 6.82 3.36 -14.94
CA HIS A 36 7.51 2.55 -15.96
C HIS A 36 8.86 1.90 -15.59
N ALA A 37 9.48 2.23 -14.46
CA ALA A 37 10.75 1.58 -14.08
C ALA A 37 10.57 0.13 -13.60
N CYS A 38 9.42 -0.19 -12.97
CA CYS A 38 9.16 -1.51 -12.39
C CYS A 38 7.72 -2.02 -12.52
N GLY A 39 6.84 -1.34 -13.28
CA GLY A 39 5.42 -1.73 -13.39
C GLY A 39 4.63 -1.60 -12.09
N VAL A 40 5.17 -0.90 -11.09
CA VAL A 40 4.58 -0.57 -9.79
C VAL A 40 4.58 0.95 -9.65
N SER A 41 3.46 1.52 -9.21
CA SER A 41 3.29 2.97 -9.05
C SER A 41 3.80 3.48 -7.71
N GLY A 42 3.81 2.61 -6.70
CA GLY A 42 4.31 2.94 -5.39
C GLY A 42 4.13 1.81 -4.37
N TYR A 43 4.46 2.12 -3.12
CA TYR A 43 4.23 1.24 -1.99
C TYR A 43 3.67 1.96 -0.76
N TRP A 44 3.00 1.19 0.08
CA TRP A 44 2.71 1.54 1.48
C TRP A 44 3.36 0.52 2.41
N LEU A 45 4.02 0.98 3.45
CA LEU A 45 4.41 0.17 4.59
C LEU A 45 3.39 0.37 5.69
N ILE A 46 2.69 -0.69 6.09
CA ILE A 46 1.67 -0.65 7.13
C ILE A 46 2.01 -1.56 8.30
N ASP A 47 1.62 -1.16 9.51
CA ASP A 47 1.66 -2.01 10.71
C ASP A 47 0.26 -2.42 11.13
N VAL A 48 -0.01 -3.72 11.03
CA VAL A 48 -1.32 -4.32 11.34
C VAL A 48 -1.14 -5.66 12.05
N ARG A 49 -2.20 -6.20 12.67
CA ARG A 49 -2.08 -7.41 13.48
C ARG A 49 -1.76 -8.66 12.66
N ASN A 50 -2.34 -8.77 11.47
CA ASN A 50 -2.22 -9.94 10.59
C ASN A 50 -2.46 -9.59 9.12
N ARG A 51 -2.33 -10.58 8.23
CA ARG A 51 -2.50 -10.42 6.79
C ARG A 51 -3.94 -10.08 6.41
N GLU A 52 -4.91 -10.62 7.14
CA GLU A 52 -6.33 -10.38 6.92
C GLU A 52 -6.66 -8.90 7.14
N GLU A 53 -6.18 -8.31 8.25
CA GLU A 53 -6.31 -6.88 8.52
C GLU A 53 -5.64 -6.04 7.42
N ALA A 54 -4.46 -6.44 6.94
CA ALA A 54 -3.80 -5.75 5.82
C ALA A 54 -4.71 -5.70 4.59
N VAL A 55 -5.30 -6.84 4.22
CA VAL A 55 -6.21 -6.96 3.07
C VAL A 55 -7.46 -6.11 3.28
N GLU A 56 -8.07 -6.13 4.46
CA GLU A 56 -9.27 -5.35 4.77
C GLU A 56 -9.01 -3.84 4.70
N ARG A 57 -7.86 -3.38 5.20
CA ARG A 57 -7.47 -1.96 5.12
C ARG A 57 -7.31 -1.51 3.68
N VAL A 58 -6.60 -2.30 2.86
CA VAL A 58 -6.40 -2.02 1.44
C VAL A 58 -7.72 -2.00 0.66
N LYS A 59 -8.63 -2.96 0.92
CA LYS A 59 -9.95 -3.03 0.27
C LYS A 59 -10.85 -1.81 0.53
N ARG A 60 -10.63 -1.09 1.63
CA ARG A 60 -11.40 0.13 1.97
C ARG A 60 -10.92 1.36 1.21
N ILE A 61 -9.76 1.29 0.57
CA ILE A 61 -9.22 2.39 -0.21
C ILE A 61 -9.90 2.35 -1.59
N PRO A 62 -10.49 3.46 -2.06
CA PRO A 62 -11.09 3.54 -3.38
C PRO A 62 -9.96 3.60 -4.42
N LEU A 63 -9.42 2.44 -4.76
CA LEU A 63 -8.39 2.31 -5.77
C LEU A 63 -9.01 2.16 -7.17
N PRO A 64 -8.40 2.73 -8.21
CA PRO A 64 -8.77 2.40 -9.59
C PRO A 64 -8.48 0.92 -9.87
N ALA A 65 -8.83 0.44 -11.07
CA ALA A 65 -8.47 -0.92 -11.50
C ALA A 65 -6.94 -1.09 -11.48
N CYS A 66 -6.43 -1.63 -10.38
CA CYS A 66 -5.01 -1.75 -10.08
C CYS A 66 -4.73 -3.15 -9.51
N VAL A 67 -3.49 -3.59 -9.64
CA VAL A 67 -3.04 -4.85 -9.00
C VAL A 67 -2.35 -4.48 -7.71
N VAL A 68 -2.83 -5.05 -6.59
CA VAL A 68 -2.23 -4.85 -5.28
C VAL A 68 -1.57 -6.15 -4.80
N GLU A 69 -0.29 -6.06 -4.46
CA GLU A 69 0.48 -7.15 -3.87
C GLU A 69 0.81 -6.83 -2.41
N ILE A 70 0.48 -7.74 -1.49
CA ILE A 70 0.73 -7.57 -0.06
C ILE A 70 1.78 -8.59 0.39
N ARG A 71 2.91 -8.11 0.90
CA ARG A 71 4.02 -8.93 1.40
C ARG A 71 4.33 -8.60 2.86
N GLN A 72 4.46 -9.62 3.69
CA GLN A 72 4.94 -9.43 5.06
C GLN A 72 6.43 -9.13 5.05
N VAL A 73 6.87 -8.17 5.86
CA VAL A 73 8.28 -7.81 6.02
C VAL A 73 8.67 -8.05 7.47
N ALA A 74 9.72 -8.84 7.68
CA ALA A 74 10.36 -9.00 8.97
C ALA A 74 11.49 -7.97 9.08
N VAL A 75 11.57 -7.27 10.22
CA VAL A 75 12.77 -6.51 10.57
C VAL A 75 13.64 -7.42 11.41
N VAL A 76 14.80 -7.75 10.86
CA VAL A 76 15.83 -8.59 11.49
C VAL A 76 16.81 -7.69 12.21
#